data_AF-A0AAV8VZP5-F1
#
_entry.id   AF-A0AAV8VZP5-F1
#
_cell.length_a   1.000
_cell.length_b   1.000
_cell.length_c   1.000
_cell.angle_alpha   90.00
_cell.angle_beta   90.00
_cell.angle_gamma   90.00
#
_symmetry.space_group_name_H-M   'P 1'
#
loop_
_entity.id
_entity.type
_entity.pdbx_description
1 polymer ?
#
loop_
_entity_poly.entity_id
_entity_poly.type
_entity_poly.pdbx_seq_one_letter_code
_entity_poly.pdbx_strand_id
1 'polypeptide(L)'
;MFIPANNVTCKGIVRFVDKNISDEELLNYTKCKNANMRIMEVRRLNRKVNENNSIKYLPTGSVCFTFSGKILPKEVNIYNLGMRVEPYIMPVVMCFNCLRYGHTKNQCRGKTRCMNCSTIHEMPCQNAIKCFHCEGGHISINKNCPEYQRQRRIKEIMSLDNISYYDAQNLVPKSSNVAYNPPLFKSSEFPALSTNDTAVIPVHQRRYNMFSQGQSPKTLSYSTATQKIPPKKRKVSTPQTTYDKEQHEKCLFSPNGRMGIQAIGNPLETPSPQREETETISMDDILQLLGQLTRDNRDLVLAFLTNSNNHYHNVSTPPATHTASNDQ
;
A
#
# COMPACT_ATOMS: atom_id res chain seq x y z
N MET A 1 -0.80 -16.32 -5.57
CA MET A 1 -0.47 -16.50 -4.14
C MET A 1 -0.82 -15.21 -3.41
N PHE A 2 -1.58 -15.28 -2.31
CA PHE A 2 -1.90 -14.10 -1.48
C PHE A 2 -0.93 -14.04 -0.29
N ILE A 3 -0.28 -12.90 -0.09
CA ILE A 3 0.63 -12.68 1.04
C ILE A 3 0.01 -11.61 1.95
N PRO A 4 -0.26 -11.92 3.23
CA PRO A 4 -0.78 -10.95 4.19
C PRO A 4 0.13 -9.72 4.35
N ALA A 5 -0.47 -8.53 4.43
CA ALA A 5 0.27 -7.26 4.48
C ALA A 5 1.22 -7.15 5.69
N ASN A 6 0.86 -7.73 6.83
CA ASN A 6 1.69 -7.75 8.04
C ASN A 6 2.98 -8.57 7.88
N ASN A 7 3.04 -9.48 6.89
CA ASN A 7 4.25 -10.23 6.60
C ASN A 7 5.25 -9.45 5.73
N VAL A 8 4.81 -8.39 5.06
CA VAL A 8 5.62 -7.64 4.09
C VAL A 8 5.81 -6.18 4.47
N THR A 9 4.97 -5.65 5.37
CA THR A 9 5.01 -4.25 5.79
C THR A 9 4.70 -4.10 7.28
N CYS A 10 5.19 -3.01 7.85
CA CYS A 10 4.81 -2.51 9.18
C CYS A 10 4.52 -1.01 9.11
N LYS A 11 3.76 -0.48 10.07
CA LYS A 11 3.37 0.93 10.09
C LYS A 11 3.84 1.60 11.37
N GLY A 12 4.51 2.74 11.21
CA GLY A 12 4.98 3.57 12.31
C GLY A 12 4.41 4.98 12.24
N ILE A 13 4.39 5.66 13.37
CA ILE A 13 4.04 7.07 13.50
C ILE A 13 5.28 7.85 13.96
N VAL A 14 5.54 8.96 13.29
CA VAL A 14 6.55 9.95 13.67
C VAL A 14 5.81 11.22 14.07
N ARG A 15 6.17 11.77 15.22
CA ARG A 15 5.57 12.99 15.79
C ARG A 15 6.51 14.18 15.62
N PHE A 16 5.97 15.38 15.77
CA PHE A 16 6.69 16.66 15.70
C PHE A 16 7.31 16.97 14.33
N VAL A 17 6.69 16.48 13.25
CA VAL A 17 7.07 16.84 11.87
C VAL A 17 6.42 18.17 11.49
N ASP A 18 7.18 19.10 10.90
CA ASP A 18 6.63 20.36 10.40
C ASP A 18 5.48 20.10 9.42
N LYS A 19 4.42 20.91 9.51
CA LYS A 19 3.22 20.84 8.69
C LYS A 19 3.44 21.35 7.27
N ASN A 20 4.48 22.18 7.08
CA ASN A 20 4.81 22.76 5.77
C ASN A 20 5.43 21.73 4.81
N ILE A 21 5.99 20.63 5.35
CA ILE A 21 6.60 19.57 4.55
C ILE A 21 5.50 18.68 3.98
N SER A 22 5.48 18.49 2.67
CA SER A 22 4.51 17.63 1.99
C SER A 22 4.78 16.13 2.21
N ASP A 23 3.77 15.31 1.99
CA ASP A 23 3.91 13.84 2.13
C ASP A 23 4.87 13.27 1.07
N GLU A 24 4.97 13.89 -0.11
CA GLU A 24 5.89 13.54 -1.19
C GLU A 24 7.34 13.87 -0.84
N GLU A 25 7.60 15.06 -0.29
CA GLU A 25 8.93 15.42 0.22
C GLU A 25 9.36 14.50 1.35
N LEU A 26 8.46 14.18 2.28
CA LEU A 26 8.76 13.23 3.35
C LEU A 26 9.10 11.85 2.79
N LEU A 27 8.41 11.37 1.75
CA LEU A 27 8.72 10.10 1.13
C LEU A 27 10.12 10.10 0.48
N ASN A 28 10.50 11.19 -0.19
CA ASN A 28 11.75 11.30 -0.94
C ASN A 28 12.98 11.55 -0.04
N TYR A 29 12.82 12.36 1.01
CA TYR A 29 13.94 12.82 1.85
C TYR A 29 14.09 12.08 3.18
N THR A 30 13.13 11.20 3.54
CA THR A 30 13.26 10.37 4.74
C THR A 30 14.10 9.13 4.44
N LYS A 31 15.10 8.86 5.28
CA LYS A 31 15.95 7.67 5.18
C LYS A 31 15.86 6.82 6.44
N CYS A 32 15.81 5.50 6.27
CA CYS A 32 15.98 4.57 7.38
C CYS A 32 17.48 4.31 7.62
N LYS A 33 17.88 4.13 8.89
CA LYS A 33 19.26 3.71 9.22
C LYS A 33 19.58 2.31 8.66
N ASN A 34 18.58 1.44 8.58
CA ASN A 34 18.71 0.11 8.01
C ASN A 34 18.54 0.17 6.48
N ALA A 35 19.60 -0.17 5.73
CA ALA A 35 19.61 -0.14 4.27
C ALA A 35 18.60 -1.10 3.61
N ASN A 36 18.24 -2.19 4.29
CA ASN A 36 17.28 -3.18 3.77
C ASN A 36 15.82 -2.76 3.92
N MET A 37 15.56 -1.61 4.56
CA MET A 37 14.23 -1.13 4.83
C MET A 37 13.91 0.11 4.02
N ARG A 38 12.92 -0.04 3.13
CA ARG A 38 12.40 1.01 2.27
C ARG A 38 11.12 1.59 2.84
N ILE A 39 10.94 2.89 2.69
CA ILE A 39 9.66 3.56 2.95
C ILE A 39 8.77 3.37 1.74
N MET A 40 7.59 2.78 1.95
CA MET A 40 6.64 2.47 0.88
C MET A 40 5.57 3.53 0.70
N GLU A 41 5.12 4.14 1.79
CA GLU A 41 4.05 5.12 1.80
C GLU A 41 4.26 6.07 2.99
N VAL A 42 3.95 7.34 2.77
CA VAL A 42 3.89 8.36 3.82
C VAL A 42 2.51 9.00 3.77
N ARG A 43 1.88 9.16 4.94
CA ARG A 43 0.57 9.76 5.06
C ARG A 43 0.49 10.61 6.31
N ARG A 44 0.32 11.92 6.16
CA ARG A 44 0.08 12.82 7.28
C ARG A 44 -1.29 12.57 7.91
N LEU A 45 -1.32 12.57 9.24
CA LEU A 45 -2.56 12.43 9.99
C LEU A 45 -3.21 13.79 10.17
N ASN A 46 -4.51 13.87 9.93
CA ASN A 46 -5.26 15.11 10.04
C ASN A 46 -6.21 15.06 11.23
N ARG A 47 -6.38 16.21 11.88
CA ARG A 47 -7.39 16.41 12.93
C ARG A 47 -8.64 17.00 12.30
N LYS A 48 -9.79 16.40 12.59
CA LYS A 48 -11.09 16.96 12.24
C LYS A 48 -11.40 18.16 13.15
N VAL A 49 -11.73 19.31 12.57
CA VAL A 49 -12.15 20.53 13.26
C VAL A 49 -13.49 20.98 12.68
N ASN A 50 -14.42 21.38 13.55
CA ASN A 50 -15.68 21.97 13.15
C ASN A 50 -15.54 23.50 13.24
N GLU A 51 -15.54 24.18 12.10
CA GLU A 51 -15.57 25.64 12.00
C GLU A 51 -16.81 26.05 11.23
N ASN A 52 -17.64 26.92 11.79
CA ASN A 52 -18.80 27.52 11.11
C ASN A 52 -19.74 26.47 10.45
N ASN A 53 -20.10 25.40 11.17
CA ASN A 53 -20.88 24.26 10.66
C ASN A 53 -20.24 23.49 9.47
N SER A 54 -18.99 23.81 9.11
CA SER A 54 -18.20 23.08 8.12
C SER A 54 -17.16 22.18 8.78
N ILE A 55 -17.01 20.97 8.26
CA ILE A 55 -15.97 20.03 8.70
C ILE A 55 -14.71 20.33 7.91
N LYS A 56 -13.64 20.76 8.59
CA LYS A 56 -12.31 20.92 8.01
C LYS A 56 -11.34 19.88 8.59
N TYR A 57 -10.39 19.44 7.77
CA TYR A 57 -9.33 18.52 8.18
C TYR A 57 -8.02 19.28 8.20
N LEU A 58 -7.46 19.52 9.39
CA LEU A 58 -6.22 20.26 9.55
C LEU A 58 -5.04 19.30 9.67
N PRO A 59 -3.91 19.56 8.98
CA PRO A 59 -2.71 18.75 9.09
C PRO A 59 -2.14 18.82 10.51
N THR A 60 -1.76 17.65 11.04
CA THR A 60 -1.04 17.55 12.31
C THR A 60 0.45 17.32 12.07
N GLY A 61 1.27 17.52 13.12
CA GLY A 61 2.68 17.15 13.09
C GLY A 61 2.92 15.65 13.27
N SER A 62 1.89 14.81 13.12
CA SER A 62 1.99 13.35 13.20
C SER A 62 1.85 12.75 11.81
N VAL A 63 2.82 11.95 11.41
CA VAL A 63 2.89 11.33 10.09
C VAL A 63 3.00 9.82 10.25
N CYS A 64 2.18 9.09 9.50
CA CYS A 64 2.21 7.64 9.44
C CYS A 64 3.09 7.20 8.27
N PHE A 65 4.13 6.42 8.56
CA PHE A 65 5.01 5.81 7.58
C PHE A 65 4.66 4.31 7.45
N THR A 66 4.64 3.81 6.23
CA THR A 66 4.59 2.37 5.94
C THR A 66 5.98 1.92 5.50
N PHE A 67 6.59 1.00 6.24
CA PHE A 67 7.92 0.46 5.97
C PHE A 67 7.81 -0.94 5.35
N SER A 68 8.78 -1.28 4.50
CA SER A 68 8.95 -2.65 4.02
C SER A 68 9.57 -3.53 5.10
N GLY A 69 9.03 -4.72 5.29
CA GLY A 69 9.49 -5.68 6.29
C GLY A 69 8.60 -5.71 7.54
N LYS A 70 8.88 -6.69 8.40
CA LYS A 70 8.07 -6.96 9.60
C LYS A 70 8.49 -6.16 10.83
N ILE A 71 9.76 -5.75 10.89
CA ILE A 71 10.37 -5.12 12.06
C ILE A 71 10.29 -3.62 11.88
N LEU A 72 9.69 -2.93 12.86
CA LEU A 72 9.59 -1.49 12.85
C LEU A 72 10.95 -0.84 13.15
N PRO A 73 11.40 0.16 12.38
CA PRO A 73 12.59 0.94 12.75
C PRO A 73 12.36 1.63 14.09
N LYS A 74 13.42 1.78 14.89
CA LYS A 74 13.37 2.63 16.09
C LYS A 74 13.34 4.12 15.74
N GLU A 75 14.03 4.48 14.65
CA GLU A 75 14.24 5.87 14.21
C GLU A 75 14.32 5.97 12.69
N VAL A 76 13.93 7.13 12.17
CA VAL A 76 14.12 7.55 10.77
C VAL A 76 14.78 8.92 10.72
N ASN A 77 15.56 9.17 9.69
CA ASN A 77 16.20 10.46 9.47
C ASN A 77 15.40 11.27 8.46
N ILE A 78 14.79 12.37 8.90
CA ILE A 78 14.08 13.32 8.04
C ILE A 78 14.98 14.55 7.92
N TYR A 79 15.49 14.88 6.72
CA TYR A 79 16.47 15.97 6.53
C TYR A 79 17.65 15.90 7.52
N ASN A 80 18.22 14.72 7.72
CA ASN A 80 19.29 14.43 8.68
C ASN A 80 18.93 14.60 10.17
N LEU A 81 17.67 14.86 10.50
CA LEU A 81 17.16 14.85 11.88
C LEU A 81 16.66 13.46 12.25
N GLY A 82 17.26 12.85 13.27
CA GLY A 82 16.85 11.56 13.80
C GLY A 82 15.54 11.67 14.58
N MET A 83 14.48 11.06 14.05
CA MET A 83 13.13 11.10 14.62
C MET A 83 12.71 9.71 15.08
N ARG A 84 12.18 9.62 16.29
CA ARG A 84 11.71 8.37 16.87
C ARG A 84 10.44 7.89 16.15
N VAL A 85 10.38 6.59 15.88
CA VAL A 85 9.22 5.93 15.29
C VAL A 85 8.50 5.13 16.37
N GLU A 86 7.20 5.32 16.49
CA GLU A 86 6.33 4.54 17.38
C GLU A 86 5.41 3.64 16.54
N PRO A 87 4.96 2.48 17.03
CA PRO A 87 3.98 1.67 16.32
C PRO A 87 2.67 2.43 16.06
N TYR A 88 2.16 2.39 14.84
CA TYR A 88 0.88 3.02 14.51
C TYR A 88 -0.29 2.13 14.94
N ILE A 89 -0.95 2.49 16.05
CA ILE A 89 -2.17 1.82 16.53
C ILE A 89 -3.36 2.29 15.69
N MET A 90 -3.90 1.40 14.87
CA MET A 90 -5.07 1.71 14.05
C MET A 90 -6.31 1.96 14.93
N PRO A 91 -7.12 2.99 14.63
CA PRO A 91 -8.36 3.23 15.36
C PRO A 91 -9.33 2.06 15.19
N VAL A 92 -10.11 1.77 16.24
CA VAL A 92 -11.21 0.82 16.16
C VAL A 92 -12.32 1.42 15.30
N VAL A 93 -12.48 0.88 14.09
CA VAL A 93 -13.51 1.31 13.16
C VAL A 93 -14.81 0.57 13.45
N MET A 94 -15.88 1.33 13.67
CA MET A 94 -17.24 0.83 13.84
C MET A 94 -18.15 1.46 12.79
N CYS A 95 -18.95 0.62 12.15
CA CYS A 95 -19.90 1.06 11.15
C CYS A 95 -21.12 1.70 11.83
N PHE A 96 -21.35 3.00 11.64
CA PHE A 96 -22.55 3.68 12.14
C PHE A 96 -23.86 3.29 11.44
N ASN A 97 -23.81 2.36 10.48
CA ASN A 97 -25.00 1.81 9.82
C ASN A 97 -25.42 0.48 10.45
N CYS A 98 -24.56 -0.54 10.40
CA CYS A 98 -24.88 -1.88 10.92
C CYS A 98 -24.34 -2.17 12.34
N LEU A 99 -23.62 -1.21 12.94
CA LEU A 99 -22.99 -1.26 14.28
C LEU A 99 -21.87 -2.30 14.43
N ARG A 100 -21.44 -2.97 13.35
CA ARG A 100 -20.34 -3.94 13.36
C ARG A 100 -18.97 -3.27 13.28
N TYR A 101 -17.95 -3.90 13.85
CA TYR A 101 -16.56 -3.45 13.74
C TYR A 101 -15.94 -3.83 12.38
N GLY A 102 -14.88 -3.12 12.00
CA GLY A 102 -14.01 -3.47 10.87
C GLY A 102 -14.26 -2.72 9.57
N HIS A 103 -15.38 -1.99 9.44
CA HIS A 103 -15.67 -1.19 8.24
C HIS A 103 -16.44 0.09 8.57
N THR A 104 -16.38 1.07 7.66
CA THR A 104 -17.11 2.33 7.77
C THR A 104 -18.48 2.25 7.11
N LYS A 105 -19.35 3.25 7.35
CA LYS A 105 -20.68 3.35 6.73
C LYS A 105 -20.62 3.27 5.20
N ASN A 106 -19.61 3.89 4.57
CA ASN A 106 -19.47 3.95 3.12
C ASN A 106 -19.20 2.58 2.48
N GLN A 107 -18.64 1.64 3.24
CA GLN A 107 -18.35 0.28 2.79
C GLN A 107 -19.39 -0.74 3.29
N CYS A 108 -20.44 -0.26 3.96
CA CYS A 108 -21.44 -1.12 4.59
C CYS A 108 -22.41 -1.67 3.56
N ARG A 109 -22.59 -3.00 3.57
CA ARG A 109 -23.63 -3.72 2.81
C ARG A 109 -24.77 -4.24 3.70
N GLY A 110 -24.71 -3.97 5.01
CA GLY A 110 -25.70 -4.40 5.99
C GLY A 110 -26.88 -3.44 6.14
N LYS A 111 -27.95 -3.93 6.76
CA LYS A 111 -29.14 -3.14 7.12
C LYS A 111 -28.81 -2.14 8.24
N THR A 112 -29.53 -1.01 8.24
CA THR A 112 -29.44 0.02 9.28
C THR A 112 -29.98 -0.52 10.60
N ARG A 113 -29.18 -0.40 11.66
CA ARG A 113 -29.58 -0.76 13.03
C ARG A 113 -29.59 0.48 13.91
N CYS A 114 -30.54 0.52 14.84
CA CYS A 114 -30.64 1.60 15.79
C CYS A 114 -29.48 1.55 16.79
N MET A 115 -28.81 2.68 17.00
CA MET A 115 -27.69 2.82 17.95
C MET A 115 -28.11 2.59 19.41
N ASN A 116 -29.41 2.83 19.72
CA ASN A 116 -29.95 2.71 21.08
C ASN A 116 -30.30 1.27 21.43
N CYS A 117 -31.12 0.60 20.63
CA CYS A 117 -31.65 -0.74 20.96
C CYS A 117 -31.11 -1.87 20.08
N SER A 118 -30.26 -1.56 19.10
CA SER A 118 -29.58 -2.52 18.24
C SER A 118 -30.47 -3.34 17.30
N THR A 119 -31.77 -3.05 17.24
CA THR A 119 -32.72 -3.66 16.30
C THR A 119 -32.93 -2.79 15.05
N ILE A 120 -33.58 -3.37 14.05
CA ILE A 120 -33.93 -2.70 12.79
C ILE A 120 -35.36 -2.17 12.96
N HIS A 121 -35.51 -0.84 12.99
CA HIS A 121 -36.81 -0.17 13.09
C HIS A 121 -36.70 1.27 12.60
N GLU A 122 -37.84 1.95 12.44
CA GLU A 122 -37.92 3.35 12.05
C GLU A 122 -37.70 4.29 13.26
N MET A 123 -37.10 5.46 13.02
CA MET A 123 -36.88 6.46 14.09
C MET A 123 -38.14 7.30 14.32
N PRO A 124 -38.45 7.72 15.57
CA PRO A 124 -37.66 7.61 16.80
C PRO A 124 -37.76 6.25 17.51
N CYS A 125 -36.69 5.87 18.19
CA CYS A 125 -36.61 4.63 18.96
C CYS A 125 -37.36 4.73 20.30
N GLN A 126 -38.27 3.79 20.57
CA GLN A 126 -38.98 3.66 21.86
C GLN A 126 -38.47 2.48 22.70
N ASN A 127 -37.54 1.68 22.18
CA ASN A 127 -37.01 0.52 22.86
C ASN A 127 -35.96 0.90 23.91
N ALA A 128 -35.80 0.05 24.92
CA ALA A 128 -34.76 0.20 25.94
C ALA A 128 -33.35 0.22 25.32
N ILE A 129 -32.45 0.98 25.94
CA ILE A 129 -31.06 1.07 25.51
C ILE A 129 -30.36 -0.27 25.74
N LYS A 130 -29.86 -0.88 24.67
CA LYS A 130 -29.16 -2.16 24.67
C LYS A 130 -28.02 -2.16 23.65
N CYS A 131 -26.83 -2.49 24.10
CA CYS A 131 -25.64 -2.60 23.27
C CYS A 131 -25.70 -3.82 22.35
N PHE A 132 -25.34 -3.65 21.08
CA PHE A 132 -25.34 -4.73 20.07
C PHE A 132 -24.34 -5.84 20.37
N HIS A 133 -23.21 -5.50 21.01
CA HIS A 133 -22.07 -6.41 21.16
C HIS A 133 -22.02 -7.12 22.52
N CYS A 134 -22.27 -6.40 23.61
CA CYS A 134 -22.18 -6.94 24.96
C CYS A 134 -23.53 -7.04 25.67
N GLU A 135 -24.61 -6.62 25.01
CA GLU A 135 -25.98 -6.64 25.55
C GLU A 135 -26.22 -5.79 26.81
N GLY A 136 -25.23 -5.00 27.24
CA GLY A 136 -25.35 -4.09 28.39
C GLY A 136 -26.25 -2.88 28.12
N GLY A 137 -26.68 -2.23 29.21
CA GLY A 137 -27.56 -1.04 29.22
C GLY A 137 -26.87 0.25 28.78
N HIS A 138 -26.27 0.28 27.60
CA HIS A 138 -25.65 1.47 27.01
C HIS A 138 -25.77 1.45 25.48
N ILE A 139 -25.64 2.62 24.85
CA ILE A 139 -25.65 2.73 23.38
C ILE A 139 -24.46 2.01 22.77
N SER A 140 -24.62 1.39 21.59
CA SER A 140 -23.57 0.56 20.98
C SER A 140 -22.25 1.29 20.68
N ILE A 141 -22.25 2.63 20.66
CA ILE A 141 -21.07 3.46 20.38
C ILE A 141 -20.23 3.74 21.64
N ASN A 142 -20.72 3.38 22.82
CA ASN A 142 -20.04 3.68 24.07
C ASN A 142 -18.64 3.04 24.13
N LYS A 143 -17.62 3.87 24.37
CA LYS A 143 -16.20 3.45 24.48
C LYS A 143 -15.92 2.64 25.75
N ASN A 144 -16.80 2.71 26.74
CA ASN A 144 -16.71 1.90 27.96
C ASN A 144 -17.28 0.49 27.77
N CYS A 145 -17.80 0.15 26.59
CA CYS A 145 -18.23 -1.20 26.27
C CYS A 145 -17.05 -2.20 26.37
N PRO A 146 -17.22 -3.35 27.06
CA PRO A 146 -16.16 -4.35 27.18
C PRO A 146 -15.71 -4.90 25.82
N GLU A 147 -16.64 -5.07 24.87
CA GLU A 147 -16.29 -5.49 23.51
C GLU A 147 -15.52 -4.40 22.74
N TYR A 148 -15.81 -3.11 22.96
CA TYR A 148 -15.01 -2.03 22.38
C TYR A 148 -13.58 -2.04 22.93
N GLN A 149 -13.42 -2.19 24.24
CA GLN A 149 -12.11 -2.29 24.89
C GLN A 149 -11.33 -3.51 24.38
N ARG A 150 -12.00 -4.65 24.20
CA ARG A 150 -11.42 -5.85 23.60
C ARG A 150 -10.91 -5.60 22.17
N GLN A 151 -11.72 -4.97 21.32
CA GLN A 151 -11.31 -4.60 19.95
C GLN A 151 -10.14 -3.61 19.93
N ARG A 152 -10.11 -2.67 20.89
CA ARG A 152 -8.99 -1.75 21.05
C ARG A 152 -7.71 -2.51 21.40
N ARG A 153 -7.76 -3.45 22.35
CA ARG A 153 -6.62 -4.28 22.73
C ARG A 153 -6.12 -5.14 21.57
N ILE A 154 -7.02 -5.69 20.76
CA ILE A 154 -6.64 -6.42 19.53
C ILE A 154 -5.87 -5.50 18.58
N LYS A 155 -6.34 -4.27 18.35
CA LYS A 155 -5.64 -3.31 17.50
C LYS A 155 -4.28 -2.89 18.06
N GLU A 156 -4.16 -2.79 19.38
CA GLU A 156 -2.88 -2.52 20.04
C GLU A 156 -1.88 -3.67 19.78
N ILE A 157 -2.27 -4.92 20.04
CA ILE A 157 -1.43 -6.11 19.79
C ILE A 157 -1.04 -6.24 18.32
N MET A 158 -2.01 -6.07 17.41
CA MET A 158 -1.73 -6.09 15.96
C MET A 158 -0.63 -5.10 15.58
N SER A 159 -0.62 -3.92 16.18
CA SER A 159 0.34 -2.87 15.84
C SER A 159 1.68 -3.05 16.53
N LEU A 160 1.70 -3.54 17.77
CA LEU A 160 2.93 -3.77 18.54
C LEU A 160 3.71 -4.98 18.01
N ASP A 161 3.03 -6.09 17.78
CA ASP A 161 3.66 -7.36 17.39
C ASP A 161 3.67 -7.57 15.86
N ASN A 162 3.02 -6.67 15.11
CA ASN A 162 2.85 -6.75 13.66
C ASN A 162 2.28 -8.09 13.17
N ILE A 163 1.25 -8.59 13.86
CA ILE A 163 0.56 -9.85 13.56
C ILE A 163 -0.80 -9.61 12.90
N SER A 164 -1.40 -10.68 12.36
CA SER A 164 -2.70 -10.59 11.72
C SER A 164 -3.81 -10.31 12.73
N TYR A 165 -4.96 -9.82 12.26
CA TYR A 165 -6.13 -9.64 13.13
C TYR A 165 -6.57 -10.95 13.80
N TYR A 166 -6.49 -12.06 13.06
CA TYR A 166 -6.88 -13.38 13.56
C TYR A 166 -5.98 -13.83 14.71
N ASP A 167 -4.67 -13.70 14.55
CA ASP A 167 -3.70 -14.08 15.59
C ASP A 167 -3.86 -13.20 16.84
N ALA A 168 -3.98 -11.88 16.66
CA ALA A 168 -4.22 -10.96 17.77
C ALA A 168 -5.56 -11.21 18.48
N GLN A 169 -6.59 -11.63 17.75
CA GLN A 169 -7.89 -11.97 18.33
C GLN A 169 -7.80 -13.23 19.21
N ASN A 170 -6.99 -14.22 18.83
CA ASN A 170 -6.79 -15.45 19.61
C ASN A 170 -6.08 -15.16 20.95
N LEU A 171 -5.22 -14.13 20.99
CA LEU A 171 -4.55 -13.66 22.22
C LEU A 171 -5.48 -12.87 23.15
N VAL A 172 -6.63 -12.40 22.66
CA VAL A 172 -7.64 -11.66 23.44
C VAL A 172 -9.00 -12.34 23.32
N PRO A 173 -9.15 -13.54 23.91
CA PRO A 173 -10.40 -14.28 23.87
C PRO A 173 -11.52 -13.50 24.57
N LYS A 174 -12.75 -13.76 24.15
CA LYS A 174 -13.91 -13.22 24.86
C LYS A 174 -14.01 -13.90 26.23
N SER A 175 -14.34 -13.13 27.26
CA SER A 175 -14.53 -13.66 28.63
C SER A 175 -15.61 -14.75 28.70
N SER A 176 -16.57 -14.74 27.76
CA SER A 176 -17.51 -15.82 27.55
C SER A 176 -16.86 -16.98 26.77
N ASN A 177 -15.96 -17.73 27.39
CA ASN A 177 -15.70 -19.11 26.96
C ASN A 177 -16.87 -20.02 27.41
N VAL A 178 -18.07 -19.68 26.93
CA VAL A 178 -19.15 -20.63 26.72
C VAL A 178 -19.24 -20.73 25.21
N ALA A 179 -18.91 -21.90 24.67
CA ALA A 179 -19.05 -22.36 23.28
C ALA A 179 -19.17 -21.24 22.23
N TYR A 180 -18.15 -21.07 21.38
CA TYR A 180 -18.10 -20.20 20.20
C TYR A 180 -19.49 -19.94 19.58
N ASN A 181 -20.21 -18.95 20.12
CA ASN A 181 -21.42 -18.43 19.53
C ASN A 181 -20.95 -17.29 18.64
N PRO A 182 -20.84 -17.51 17.31
CA PRO A 182 -20.54 -16.41 16.39
C PRO A 182 -21.56 -15.29 16.66
N PRO A 183 -21.16 -14.01 16.51
CA PRO A 183 -21.96 -12.87 16.95
C PRO A 183 -23.40 -13.02 16.46
N LEU A 184 -24.33 -13.29 17.40
CA LEU A 184 -25.77 -13.58 17.21
C LEU A 184 -26.20 -13.42 15.75
N PHE A 185 -25.80 -14.37 14.92
CA PHE A 185 -26.22 -14.39 13.53
C PHE A 185 -27.59 -15.01 13.62
N LYS A 186 -28.62 -14.18 13.78
CA LYS A 186 -29.99 -14.64 13.58
C LYS A 186 -30.00 -15.18 12.15
N SER A 187 -30.24 -16.47 11.99
CA SER A 187 -30.28 -17.13 10.68
C SER A 187 -31.24 -16.41 9.73
N SER A 188 -32.27 -15.76 10.27
CA SER A 188 -33.22 -14.90 9.57
C SER A 188 -32.63 -13.62 8.96
N GLU A 189 -31.42 -13.20 9.33
CA GLU A 189 -30.73 -12.05 8.74
C GLU A 189 -29.79 -12.44 7.59
N PHE A 190 -29.57 -13.74 7.36
CA PHE A 190 -28.82 -14.21 6.20
C PHE A 190 -29.71 -14.11 4.95
N PRO A 191 -29.23 -13.55 3.82
CA PRO A 191 -30.02 -13.49 2.59
C PRO A 191 -30.37 -14.91 2.15
N ALA A 192 -31.67 -15.16 1.91
CA ALA A 192 -32.14 -16.45 1.44
C ALA A 192 -31.40 -16.83 0.15
N LEU A 193 -30.82 -18.03 0.12
CA LEU A 193 -30.28 -18.59 -1.10
C LEU A 193 -31.43 -18.71 -2.10
N SER A 194 -31.19 -18.38 -3.37
CA SER A 194 -32.19 -18.51 -4.42
C SER A 194 -32.68 -19.97 -4.45
N THR A 195 -33.94 -20.17 -4.08
CA THR A 195 -34.65 -21.45 -4.15
C THR A 195 -35.17 -21.67 -5.57
N ASN A 196 -34.33 -21.44 -6.58
CA ASN A 196 -34.67 -21.94 -7.90
C ASN A 196 -34.37 -23.45 -7.84
N ASP A 197 -35.44 -24.23 -7.93
CA ASP A 197 -35.54 -25.67 -7.74
C ASP A 197 -34.24 -26.43 -7.97
N THR A 198 -33.73 -27.04 -6.90
CA THR A 198 -32.65 -28.02 -6.99
C THR A 198 -33.24 -29.30 -7.55
N ALA A 199 -33.27 -29.42 -8.88
CA ALA A 199 -33.18 -30.74 -9.48
C ALA A 199 -31.84 -31.32 -9.00
N VAL A 200 -31.89 -32.24 -8.04
CA VAL A 200 -30.69 -32.94 -7.55
C VAL A 200 -30.18 -33.80 -8.70
N ILE A 201 -29.19 -33.29 -9.45
CA ILE A 201 -28.55 -34.04 -10.52
C ILE A 201 -27.54 -35.02 -9.87
N PRO A 202 -27.75 -36.35 -9.99
CA PRO A 202 -26.80 -37.35 -9.52
C PRO A 202 -25.42 -37.09 -10.12
N VAL A 203 -24.36 -37.32 -9.33
CA VAL A 203 -22.97 -36.99 -9.72
C VAL A 203 -22.59 -37.59 -11.08
N HIS A 204 -23.09 -38.78 -11.40
CA HIS A 204 -22.88 -39.46 -12.67
C HIS A 204 -23.54 -38.77 -13.88
N GLN A 205 -24.70 -38.13 -13.70
CA GLN A 205 -25.47 -37.50 -14.77
C GLN A 205 -24.99 -36.08 -15.12
N ARG A 206 -24.10 -35.47 -14.31
CA ARG A 206 -23.55 -34.13 -14.60
C ARG A 206 -22.69 -34.07 -15.85
N ARG A 207 -22.03 -35.18 -16.23
CA ARG A 207 -21.18 -35.21 -17.44
C ARG A 207 -21.99 -35.38 -18.73
N TYR A 208 -23.09 -36.13 -18.70
CA TYR A 208 -23.87 -36.42 -19.89
C TYR A 208 -24.78 -35.27 -20.33
N ASN A 209 -25.29 -34.47 -19.40
CA ASN A 209 -26.19 -33.36 -19.73
C ASN A 209 -25.49 -32.15 -20.38
N MET A 210 -24.15 -32.11 -20.42
CA MET A 210 -23.40 -31.03 -21.08
C MET A 210 -23.20 -31.25 -22.59
N PHE A 211 -23.48 -32.45 -23.13
CA PHE A 211 -23.17 -32.80 -24.52
C PHE A 211 -24.37 -33.12 -25.43
N SER A 212 -25.57 -33.38 -24.89
CA SER A 212 -26.68 -33.91 -25.70
C SER A 212 -27.81 -32.93 -26.04
N GLN A 213 -27.83 -31.72 -25.49
CA GLN A 213 -28.81 -30.71 -25.91
C GLN A 213 -28.10 -29.38 -26.17
N GLY A 214 -27.98 -29.04 -27.46
CA GLY A 214 -27.57 -27.72 -27.96
C GLY A 214 -28.58 -26.62 -27.64
N GLN A 215 -29.06 -26.55 -26.40
CA GLN A 215 -29.79 -25.42 -25.84
C GLN A 215 -29.02 -24.94 -24.62
N SER A 216 -28.21 -23.90 -24.80
CA SER A 216 -27.47 -23.26 -23.72
C SER A 216 -28.44 -22.69 -22.68
N PRO A 217 -28.42 -23.12 -21.41
CA PRO A 217 -28.93 -22.30 -20.32
C PRO A 217 -28.00 -21.09 -20.20
N LYS A 218 -28.54 -19.88 -20.34
CA LYS A 218 -27.81 -18.63 -20.06
C LYS A 218 -27.46 -18.55 -18.58
N THR A 219 -26.43 -19.27 -18.14
CA THR A 219 -25.81 -19.09 -16.83
C THR A 219 -24.33 -18.77 -17.02
N LEU A 220 -23.98 -17.55 -16.62
CA LEU A 220 -22.65 -16.97 -16.72
C LEU A 220 -21.67 -17.74 -15.83
N SER A 221 -20.59 -18.24 -16.44
CA SER A 221 -19.43 -18.76 -15.72
C SER A 221 -18.75 -17.64 -14.91
N TYR A 222 -18.09 -18.03 -13.82
CA TYR A 222 -17.39 -17.13 -12.89
C TYR A 222 -16.22 -16.34 -13.52
N SER A 223 -15.92 -16.57 -14.80
CA SER A 223 -14.95 -15.80 -15.60
C SER A 223 -15.56 -14.58 -16.32
N THR A 224 -16.84 -14.27 -16.11
CA THR A 224 -17.54 -13.14 -16.79
C THR A 224 -18.12 -12.08 -15.84
N ALA A 225 -17.64 -11.99 -14.60
CA ALA A 225 -17.99 -10.89 -13.68
C ALA A 225 -17.31 -9.55 -14.04
N THR A 226 -16.61 -9.46 -15.17
CA THR A 226 -16.35 -8.19 -15.84
C THR A 226 -16.66 -8.35 -17.32
N GLN A 227 -17.92 -8.13 -17.70
CA GLN A 227 -18.25 -7.20 -18.77
C GLN A 227 -19.74 -6.81 -18.77
N LYS A 228 -19.96 -5.50 -18.53
CA LYS A 228 -20.96 -4.61 -19.13
C LYS A 228 -22.39 -4.62 -18.56
N ILE A 229 -22.57 -3.74 -17.56
CA ILE A 229 -23.73 -2.83 -17.55
C ILE A 229 -23.75 -2.10 -18.92
N PRO A 230 -24.87 -2.05 -19.65
CA PRO A 230 -24.95 -1.23 -20.86
C PRO A 230 -24.97 0.25 -20.47
N PRO A 231 -24.09 1.11 -21.02
CA PRO A 231 -24.20 2.54 -20.83
C PRO A 231 -25.43 3.09 -21.56
N LYS A 232 -26.14 4.02 -20.92
CA LYS A 232 -27.19 4.83 -21.56
C LYS A 232 -26.63 5.47 -22.83
N LYS A 233 -27.30 5.27 -23.96
CA LYS A 233 -26.96 5.85 -25.27
C LYS A 233 -26.98 7.38 -25.18
N ARG A 234 -25.82 8.02 -25.25
CA ARG A 234 -25.67 9.39 -25.79
C ARG A 234 -25.40 9.26 -27.28
N LYS A 235 -26.13 10.01 -28.11
CA LYS A 235 -25.86 10.11 -29.55
C LYS A 235 -24.62 10.98 -29.77
N VAL A 236 -23.52 10.44 -30.32
CA VAL A 236 -22.51 11.17 -31.12
C VAL A 236 -21.82 10.18 -32.08
N SER A 237 -21.46 10.67 -33.27
CA SER A 237 -20.94 10.05 -34.49
C SER A 237 -19.59 9.32 -34.41
N THR A 238 -19.41 8.31 -35.27
CA THR A 238 -18.22 7.44 -35.51
C THR A 238 -17.02 8.15 -36.17
N PRO A 239 -15.79 7.63 -35.99
CA PRO A 239 -15.17 6.87 -37.08
C PRO A 239 -14.48 5.55 -36.67
N GLN A 240 -14.33 4.66 -37.67
CA GLN A 240 -13.86 3.27 -37.62
C GLN A 240 -12.34 3.16 -37.42
N THR A 241 -11.85 2.12 -36.72
CA THR A 241 -10.61 1.37 -37.05
C THR A 241 -10.49 0.13 -36.16
N THR A 242 -10.01 -0.98 -36.74
CA THR A 242 -9.99 -2.35 -36.22
C THR A 242 -8.64 -2.74 -35.59
N TYR A 243 -8.66 -3.74 -34.70
CA TYR A 243 -7.52 -4.25 -33.91
C TYR A 243 -6.38 -4.82 -34.79
N ASP A 244 -5.14 -4.46 -34.44
CA ASP A 244 -3.92 -4.81 -35.18
C ASP A 244 -3.13 -5.92 -34.47
N LYS A 245 -3.00 -7.07 -35.14
CA LYS A 245 -2.47 -8.32 -34.61
C LYS A 245 -0.93 -8.35 -34.61
N GLU A 246 -0.28 -7.54 -35.45
CA GLU A 246 1.18 -7.57 -35.61
C GLU A 246 1.91 -6.90 -34.44
N GLN A 247 1.32 -5.89 -33.82
CA GLN A 247 1.87 -5.26 -32.61
C GLN A 247 1.84 -6.21 -31.40
N HIS A 248 0.86 -7.11 -31.35
CA HIS A 248 0.70 -8.06 -30.25
C HIS A 248 1.78 -9.15 -30.28
N GLU A 249 2.16 -9.63 -31.47
CA GLU A 249 3.18 -10.67 -31.62
C GLU A 249 4.60 -10.13 -31.35
N LYS A 250 4.87 -8.84 -31.62
CA LYS A 250 6.11 -8.16 -31.22
C LYS A 250 6.33 -8.10 -29.70
N CYS A 251 5.27 -8.19 -28.90
CA CYS A 251 5.38 -8.24 -27.45
C CYS A 251 5.72 -9.63 -26.89
N LEU A 252 5.63 -10.70 -27.70
CA LEU A 252 5.79 -12.08 -27.23
C LEU A 252 7.22 -12.62 -27.36
N PHE A 253 8.12 -11.98 -28.10
CA PHE A 253 9.51 -12.45 -28.26
C PHE A 253 10.58 -11.34 -28.33
N SER A 254 11.41 -11.22 -27.27
CA SER A 254 12.91 -11.09 -27.28
C SER A 254 13.48 -10.36 -26.03
N PRO A 255 14.79 -10.48 -25.68
CA PRO A 255 15.62 -11.68 -25.57
C PRO A 255 16.51 -11.67 -24.30
N ASN A 256 16.67 -12.81 -23.62
CA ASN A 256 17.92 -13.14 -22.95
C ASN A 256 18.18 -14.63 -23.17
N GLY A 257 19.05 -14.92 -24.14
CA GLY A 257 19.69 -16.23 -24.29
C GLY A 257 19.22 -17.07 -25.47
N ARG A 258 20.08 -17.07 -26.51
CA ARG A 258 20.23 -18.06 -27.59
C ARG A 258 19.11 -18.20 -28.63
N MET A 259 19.44 -17.78 -29.85
CA MET A 259 18.86 -18.33 -31.08
C MET A 259 19.97 -18.79 -32.02
N GLY A 260 19.67 -19.92 -32.66
CA GLY A 260 20.55 -20.66 -33.55
C GLY A 260 20.64 -20.08 -34.97
N ILE A 261 21.45 -20.81 -35.72
CA ILE A 261 22.12 -20.52 -36.99
C ILE A 261 21.15 -20.56 -38.20
N GLN A 262 21.53 -19.81 -39.26
CA GLN A 262 21.02 -19.77 -40.66
C GLN A 262 19.81 -18.83 -40.93
N ALA A 263 19.78 -17.98 -41.97
CA ALA A 263 20.70 -17.74 -43.08
C ALA A 263 20.47 -16.34 -43.72
N ILE A 264 21.57 -15.60 -43.86
CA ILE A 264 22.14 -14.89 -45.03
C ILE A 264 21.29 -13.88 -45.83
N GLY A 265 21.76 -12.62 -45.80
CA GLY A 265 21.52 -11.54 -46.76
C GLY A 265 22.27 -10.26 -46.38
N ASN A 266 23.55 -10.16 -46.76
CA ASN A 266 24.55 -9.10 -46.49
C ASN A 266 24.23 -7.72 -47.15
N PRO A 267 25.09 -6.69 -47.02
CA PRO A 267 25.69 -6.06 -45.81
C PRO A 267 25.56 -4.52 -45.88
N LEU A 268 25.43 -3.78 -44.77
CA LEU A 268 25.91 -2.37 -44.76
C LEU A 268 26.08 -1.85 -43.32
N GLU A 269 27.36 -1.63 -43.00
CA GLU A 269 27.93 -0.64 -42.08
C GLU A 269 27.30 -0.44 -40.69
N THR A 270 28.04 -0.93 -39.69
CA THR A 270 27.91 -0.53 -38.28
C THR A 270 28.44 0.89 -38.06
N PRO A 271 27.69 1.78 -37.39
CA PRO A 271 28.29 2.82 -36.56
C PRO A 271 28.39 2.33 -35.11
N SER A 272 29.60 2.45 -34.57
CA SER A 272 29.93 2.26 -33.15
C SER A 272 29.11 3.18 -32.23
N PRO A 273 28.96 2.86 -30.93
CA PRO A 273 28.23 3.70 -29.99
C PRO A 273 28.98 5.02 -29.75
N GLN A 274 28.30 6.14 -29.90
CA GLN A 274 28.80 7.44 -29.48
C GLN A 274 28.93 7.47 -27.95
N ARG A 275 30.11 7.86 -27.47
CA ARG A 275 30.35 8.29 -26.09
C ARG A 275 29.51 9.54 -25.83
N GLU A 276 28.80 9.58 -24.72
CA GLU A 276 28.34 10.86 -24.16
C GLU A 276 29.59 11.67 -23.79
N GLU A 277 29.79 12.78 -24.49
CA GLU A 277 30.83 13.75 -24.20
C GLU A 277 30.47 14.44 -22.88
N THR A 278 31.33 14.29 -21.88
CA THR A 278 31.33 15.19 -20.73
C THR A 278 31.69 16.58 -21.25
N GLU A 279 30.74 17.51 -21.20
CA GLU A 279 31.00 18.92 -21.51
C GLU A 279 32.07 19.47 -20.55
N THR A 280 33.30 19.60 -21.05
CA THR A 280 34.38 20.28 -20.35
C THR A 280 34.23 21.78 -20.56
N ILE A 281 33.90 22.52 -19.51
CA ILE A 281 33.89 23.99 -19.51
C ILE A 281 35.31 24.49 -19.83
N SER A 282 35.43 25.42 -20.80
CA SER A 282 36.70 26.00 -21.21
C SER A 282 37.32 26.83 -20.07
N MET A 283 38.66 26.83 -19.97
CA MET A 283 39.37 27.69 -19.01
C MET A 283 39.08 29.18 -19.23
N ASP A 284 38.75 29.58 -20.45
CA ASP A 284 38.37 30.96 -20.76
C ASP A 284 36.99 31.33 -20.17
N ASP A 285 36.05 30.39 -20.17
CA ASP A 285 34.71 30.57 -19.56
C ASP A 285 34.81 30.69 -18.04
N ILE A 286 35.72 29.92 -17.43
CA ILE A 286 36.00 29.99 -15.99
C ILE A 286 36.58 31.37 -15.62
N LEU A 287 37.52 31.89 -16.42
CA LEU A 287 38.11 33.22 -16.19
C LEU A 287 37.08 34.34 -16.38
N GLN A 288 36.16 34.19 -17.33
CA GLN A 288 35.08 35.16 -17.54
C GLN A 288 34.08 35.19 -16.39
N LEU A 289 33.74 34.02 -15.82
CA LEU A 289 32.88 33.92 -14.64
C LEU A 289 33.54 34.49 -13.37
N LEU A 290 34.84 34.28 -13.18
CA LEU A 290 35.60 34.85 -12.08
C LEU A 290 35.70 36.39 -12.14
N GLY A 291 35.62 36.97 -13.34
CA GLY A 291 35.61 38.41 -13.57
C GLY A 291 34.31 39.11 -13.13
N GLN A 292 33.21 38.37 -12.97
CA GLN A 292 31.90 38.90 -12.55
C GLN A 292 31.73 38.93 -11.02
N LEU A 293 32.67 38.37 -10.27
CA LEU A 293 32.63 38.29 -8.81
C LEU A 293 33.30 39.50 -8.15
N THR A 294 32.84 39.85 -6.95
CA THR A 294 33.54 40.79 -6.06
C THR A 294 34.90 40.20 -5.64
N ARG A 295 35.89 41.06 -5.34
CA ARG A 295 37.27 40.64 -4.99
C ARG A 295 37.30 39.54 -3.92
N ASP A 296 36.55 39.74 -2.83
CA ASP A 296 36.53 38.80 -1.70
C ASP A 296 35.99 37.41 -2.08
N ASN A 297 34.98 37.37 -2.97
CA ASN A 297 34.40 36.12 -3.46
C ASN A 297 35.31 35.41 -4.45
N ARG A 298 36.05 36.17 -5.27
CA ARG A 298 37.05 35.61 -6.20
C ARG A 298 38.18 34.92 -5.45
N ASP A 299 38.67 35.50 -4.36
CA ASP A 299 39.75 34.93 -3.56
C ASP A 299 39.34 33.64 -2.85
N LEU A 300 38.09 33.55 -2.37
CA LEU A 300 37.53 32.33 -1.81
C LEU A 300 37.42 31.19 -2.83
N VAL A 301 36.99 31.50 -4.06
CA VAL A 301 36.87 30.50 -5.13
C VAL A 301 38.27 30.01 -5.57
N LEU A 302 39.26 30.91 -5.68
CA LEU A 302 40.63 30.54 -6.00
C LEU A 302 41.29 29.69 -4.89
N ALA A 303 41.02 29.97 -3.62
CA ALA A 303 41.47 29.15 -2.50
C ALA A 303 40.85 27.74 -2.53
N PHE A 304 39.59 27.62 -2.95
CA PHE A 304 38.93 26.31 -3.08
C PHE A 304 39.51 25.48 -4.23
N LEU A 305 39.77 26.10 -5.38
CA LEU A 305 40.33 25.42 -6.55
C LEU A 305 41.77 24.93 -6.31
N THR A 306 42.58 25.70 -5.57
CA THR A 306 43.95 25.30 -5.23
C THR A 306 44.01 24.16 -4.21
N ASN A 307 43.06 24.09 -3.26
CA ASN A 307 42.96 22.97 -2.32
C ASN A 307 42.46 21.67 -2.96
N SER A 308 41.67 21.76 -4.03
CA SER A 308 41.10 20.59 -4.72
C SER A 308 42.16 19.74 -5.46
N ASN A 309 43.25 20.37 -5.93
CA ASN A 309 44.32 19.69 -6.67
C ASN A 309 45.31 18.93 -5.78
N ASN A 310 45.32 19.16 -4.45
CA ASN A 310 46.25 18.49 -3.54
C ASN A 310 45.76 17.11 -3.05
N HIS A 311 44.53 16.69 -3.38
CA HIS A 311 43.97 15.43 -2.87
C HIS A 311 44.04 14.23 -3.84
N TYR A 312 44.52 14.42 -5.07
CA TYR A 312 44.55 13.36 -6.09
C TYR A 312 45.92 12.71 -6.34
N HIS A 313 46.99 13.09 -5.62
CA HIS A 313 48.34 12.56 -5.87
C HIS A 313 48.94 11.61 -4.82
N ASN A 314 48.17 11.11 -3.85
CA ASN A 314 48.67 10.12 -2.87
C ASN A 314 47.81 8.85 -2.80
N VAL A 315 47.75 8.10 -3.91
CA VAL A 315 47.42 6.66 -3.87
C VAL A 315 48.67 5.90 -4.31
N SER A 316 49.46 5.51 -3.31
CA SER A 316 50.67 4.70 -3.45
C SER A 316 50.29 3.27 -3.85
N THR A 317 51.00 2.74 -4.84
CA THR A 317 50.97 1.35 -5.33
C THR A 317 51.44 0.35 -4.26
N PRO A 318 50.92 -0.90 -4.24
CA PRO A 318 51.49 -1.96 -3.40
C PRO A 318 52.69 -2.63 -4.11
N PRO A 319 53.79 -2.99 -3.41
CA PRO A 319 54.88 -3.71 -4.03
C PRO A 319 54.59 -5.22 -4.06
N ALA A 320 55.06 -5.86 -5.13
CA ALA A 320 55.00 -7.28 -5.37
C ALA A 320 56.27 -8.01 -4.89
N THR A 321 56.08 -9.32 -4.63
CA THR A 321 57.06 -10.42 -4.55
C THR A 321 57.96 -10.54 -3.32
N HIS A 322 57.90 -11.67 -2.61
CA HIS A 322 58.88 -12.76 -2.79
C HIS A 322 58.45 -14.03 -2.02
N THR A 323 58.43 -15.14 -2.76
CA THR A 323 58.46 -16.52 -2.30
C THR A 323 59.83 -16.85 -1.70
N ALA A 324 59.87 -17.50 -0.54
CA ALA A 324 61.01 -18.27 -0.07
C ALA A 324 60.53 -19.53 0.66
N SER A 325 61.08 -20.65 0.20
CA SER A 325 60.96 -22.03 0.65
C SER A 325 61.82 -22.32 1.89
N ASN A 326 61.39 -23.36 2.63
CA ASN A 326 62.12 -24.25 3.54
C ASN A 326 62.81 -23.69 4.80
N ASP A 327 62.29 -24.13 5.96
CA ASP A 327 63.01 -25.07 6.84
C ASP A 327 62.01 -25.77 7.80
N GLN A 328 61.62 -27.00 7.45
CA GLN A 328 61.53 -28.19 8.31
C GLN A 328 61.14 -29.42 7.48
#